data_AF-A0A396SH85-F1
#
_entry.id   AF-A0A396SH85-F1
#
_cell.length_a   1.000
_cell.length_b   1.000
_cell.length_c   1.000
_cell.angle_alpha   90.00
_cell.angle_beta   90.00
_cell.angle_gamma   90.00
#
_symmetry.space_group_name_H-M   'P 1'
#
loop_
_entity.id
_entity.type
_entity.pdbx_description
1 polymer ?
#
loop_
_entity_poly.entity_id
_entity_poly.type
_entity_poly.pdbx_seq_one_letter_code
_entity_poly.pdbx_strand_id
1 'polypeptide(L)'
;MKNNKLLTVMLIILLTITLIGVVVFVLLTQFNKQSAEVEPSIDEIVEASVDVPQITTNLADNSIAMISLKIQTDSKKAAEELTKRDFQTKNIVITLLSEMTKEDLKGKDGKLSFESTLKSQLNELMQEGKVQQVYITSYIIQ
;
A
#
# COMPACT_ATOMS: atom_id res chain seq x y z
N MET A 1 38.92 44.13 -30.52
CA MET A 1 37.92 43.44 -29.69
C MET A 1 37.00 42.67 -30.63
N LYS A 2 37.08 41.34 -30.66
CA LYS A 2 36.37 40.49 -31.63
C LYS A 2 34.88 40.48 -31.28
N ASN A 3 34.01 40.75 -32.26
CA ASN A 3 32.56 40.80 -32.06
C ASN A 3 32.03 39.41 -31.70
N ASN A 4 31.89 39.13 -30.41
CA ASN A 4 31.36 37.86 -29.87
C ASN A 4 29.84 37.71 -30.07
N LYS A 5 29.23 38.45 -31.02
CA LYS A 5 27.79 38.44 -31.27
C LYS A 5 27.25 37.02 -31.51
N LEU A 6 28.02 36.15 -32.16
CA LEU A 6 27.66 34.73 -32.34
C LEU A 6 27.63 33.96 -31.01
N LEU A 7 28.61 34.18 -30.13
CA LEU A 7 28.62 33.56 -28.79
C LEU A 7 27.47 34.10 -27.92
N THR A 8 27.17 35.39 -28.02
CA THR A 8 26.03 36.01 -27.31
C THR A 8 24.70 35.44 -27.81
N VAL A 9 24.52 35.28 -29.13
CA VAL A 9 23.30 34.68 -29.70
C VAL A 9 23.16 33.22 -29.29
N MET A 10 24.25 32.44 -29.27
CA MET A 10 24.22 31.05 -28.83
C MET A 10 23.85 30.91 -27.34
N LEU A 11 24.37 31.81 -26.49
CA LEU A 11 24.03 31.85 -25.07
C LEU A 11 22.54 32.19 -24.85
N ILE A 12 22.02 33.14 -25.62
CA ILE A 12 20.59 33.54 -25.55
C ILE A 12 19.69 32.36 -25.96
N ILE A 13 20.04 31.64 -27.03
CA ILE A 13 19.28 30.45 -27.47
C ILE A 13 19.32 29.34 -26.42
N LEU A 14 20.48 29.11 -25.79
CA LEU A 14 20.59 28.11 -24.72
C LEU A 14 19.73 28.48 -23.51
N LEU A 15 19.73 29.77 -23.12
CA LEU A 15 18.91 30.30 -22.03
C LEU A 15 17.41 30.19 -22.31
N THR A 16 16.98 30.42 -23.55
CA THR A 16 15.55 30.29 -23.89
C THR A 16 15.11 28.83 -23.88
N ILE A 17 15.93 27.91 -24.39
CA ILE A 17 15.62 26.47 -24.39
C ILE A 17 15.54 25.92 -22.95
N THR A 18 16.45 26.32 -22.07
CA THR A 18 16.40 25.89 -20.66
C THR A 18 15.18 26.45 -19.93
N LEU A 19 14.83 27.71 -20.19
CA LEU A 19 13.62 28.31 -19.61
C LEU A 19 12.35 27.57 -20.05
N ILE A 20 12.24 27.24 -21.35
CA ILE A 20 11.11 26.47 -21.89
C ILE A 20 11.08 25.07 -21.27
N GLY A 21 12.24 24.40 -21.14
CA GLY A 21 12.34 23.07 -20.53
C GLY A 21 11.87 23.05 -19.07
N VAL A 22 12.23 24.06 -18.28
CA VAL A 22 11.76 24.20 -16.89
C VAL A 22 10.25 24.41 -16.83
N VAL A 23 9.69 25.26 -17.71
CA VAL A 23 8.24 25.48 -17.76
C VAL A 23 7.49 24.19 -18.13
N VAL A 24 7.96 23.44 -19.13
CA VAL A 24 7.36 22.16 -19.52
C VAL A 24 7.48 21.14 -18.38
N PHE A 25 8.62 21.06 -17.70
CA PHE A 25 8.82 20.16 -16.57
C PHE A 25 7.89 20.49 -15.39
N VAL A 26 7.73 21.78 -15.08
CA VAL A 26 6.79 22.24 -14.05
C VAL A 26 5.34 21.94 -14.45
N LEU A 27 4.97 22.13 -15.73
CA LEU A 27 3.64 21.80 -16.20
C LEU A 27 3.36 20.30 -16.15
N LEU A 28 4.29 19.44 -16.57
CA LEU A 28 4.15 17.98 -16.48
C LEU A 28 4.03 17.50 -15.02
N THR A 29 4.82 18.08 -14.11
CA THR A 29 4.78 17.70 -12.67
C THR A 29 3.55 18.23 -11.95
N GLN A 30 2.98 19.38 -12.37
CA GLN A 30 1.73 19.92 -11.84
C GLN A 30 0.50 19.20 -12.42
N PHE A 31 0.50 18.85 -13.72
CA PHE A 31 -0.61 18.10 -14.34
C PHE A 31 -0.75 16.69 -13.73
N ASN A 32 0.37 16.03 -13.41
CA ASN A 32 0.35 14.74 -12.72
C ASN A 32 -0.16 14.83 -11.27
N LYS A 33 -0.17 16.03 -10.66
CA LYS A 33 -0.72 16.25 -9.31
C LYS A 33 -2.21 16.61 -9.31
N GLN A 34 -2.79 16.85 -10.48
CA GLN A 34 -4.17 17.32 -10.63
C GLN A 34 -5.08 16.28 -11.29
N SER A 35 -4.78 15.00 -11.07
CA SER A 35 -5.82 13.97 -11.12
C SER A 35 -6.47 13.99 -9.75
N ALA A 36 -7.63 14.64 -9.64
CA ALA A 36 -8.50 14.42 -8.48
C ALA A 36 -8.86 12.93 -8.51
N GLU A 37 -8.16 12.16 -7.70
CA GLU A 37 -8.42 10.73 -7.51
C GLU A 37 -9.85 10.65 -6.97
N VAL A 38 -10.79 10.27 -7.84
CA VAL A 38 -12.16 10.03 -7.43
C VAL A 38 -12.08 8.90 -6.42
N GLU A 39 -12.43 9.19 -5.16
CA GLU A 39 -12.43 8.15 -4.12
C GLU A 39 -13.35 7.02 -4.59
N PRO A 40 -12.88 5.76 -4.55
CA PRO A 40 -13.66 4.63 -5.02
C PRO A 40 -14.93 4.50 -4.18
N SER A 41 -16.02 4.13 -4.85
CA SER A 41 -17.29 3.85 -4.18
C SER A 41 -17.15 2.64 -3.25
N ILE A 42 -18.06 2.51 -2.28
CA ILE A 42 -18.05 1.35 -1.36
C ILE A 42 -18.20 0.04 -2.13
N ASP A 43 -19.00 0.01 -3.21
CA ASP A 43 -19.16 -1.19 -4.04
C ASP A 43 -17.83 -1.59 -4.71
N GLU A 44 -17.06 -0.63 -5.22
CA GLU A 44 -15.74 -0.87 -5.78
C GLU A 44 -14.73 -1.34 -4.71
N ILE A 45 -14.78 -0.76 -3.51
CA ILE A 45 -13.94 -1.18 -2.39
C ILE A 45 -14.25 -2.64 -2.01
N VAL A 46 -15.53 -3.00 -1.95
CA VAL A 46 -15.96 -4.36 -1.63
C VAL A 46 -15.50 -5.35 -2.70
N GLU A 47 -15.63 -5.02 -3.99
CA GLU A 47 -15.11 -5.85 -5.09
C GLU A 47 -13.59 -5.99 -5.08
N ALA A 48 -12.86 -4.96 -4.62
CA ALA A 48 -11.42 -4.98 -4.44
C ALA A 48 -10.98 -5.53 -3.07
N SER A 49 -11.88 -6.17 -2.32
CA SER A 49 -11.57 -6.72 -0.99
C SER A 49 -11.66 -8.25 -0.96
N VAL A 50 -10.75 -8.87 -0.21
CA VAL A 50 -10.68 -10.33 -0.02
C VAL A 50 -11.01 -10.67 1.43
N ASP A 51 -11.94 -11.60 1.62
CA ASP A 51 -12.23 -12.16 2.94
C ASP A 51 -11.24 -13.28 3.26
N VAL A 52 -10.55 -13.15 4.39
CA VAL A 52 -9.71 -14.21 4.94
C VAL A 52 -10.51 -14.90 6.04
N PRO A 53 -10.87 -16.18 5.86
CA PRO A 53 -11.69 -16.90 6.84
C PRO A 53 -10.95 -17.06 8.16
N GLN A 54 -11.68 -17.48 9.19
CA GLN A 54 -11.15 -17.60 10.54
C GLN A 54 -9.86 -18.43 10.58
N ILE A 55 -8.80 -17.83 11.14
CA ILE A 55 -7.53 -18.47 11.44
C ILE A 55 -7.48 -18.68 12.95
N THR A 56 -7.15 -19.91 13.36
CA THR A 56 -6.97 -20.27 14.77
C THR A 56 -5.53 -20.69 14.99
N THR A 57 -4.84 -20.03 15.93
CA THR A 57 -3.42 -20.30 16.21
C THR A 57 -3.08 -20.03 17.67
N ASN A 58 -1.96 -20.59 18.11
CA ASN A 58 -1.37 -20.28 19.41
C ASN A 58 -0.56 -18.99 19.33
N LEU A 59 -0.62 -18.21 20.40
CA LEU A 59 0.23 -17.06 20.68
C LEU A 59 1.49 -17.49 21.46
N ALA A 60 2.45 -16.58 21.60
CA ALA A 60 3.72 -16.84 22.29
C ALA A 60 3.55 -17.20 23.78
N ASP A 61 2.45 -16.76 24.41
CA ASP A 61 2.11 -17.03 25.81
C ASP A 61 1.19 -18.27 26.00
N ASN A 62 1.07 -19.11 24.97
CA ASN A 62 0.17 -20.28 24.90
C ASN A 62 -1.33 -19.95 24.92
N SER A 63 -1.74 -18.69 24.82
CA SER A 63 -3.14 -18.36 24.57
C SER A 63 -3.54 -18.66 23.12
N ILE A 64 -4.84 -18.85 22.88
CA ILE A 64 -5.36 -19.17 21.54
C ILE A 64 -6.00 -17.92 20.95
N ALA A 65 -5.55 -17.52 19.77
CA ALA A 65 -6.16 -16.47 18.98
C ALA A 65 -7.01 -17.05 17.85
N MET A 66 -8.22 -16.52 17.70
CA MET A 66 -9.11 -16.74 16.56
C MET A 66 -9.39 -15.41 15.90
N ILE A 67 -8.93 -15.25 14.65
CA ILE A 67 -9.04 -13.98 13.91
C ILE A 67 -9.66 -14.20 12.54
N SER A 68 -10.54 -13.29 12.12
CA SER A 68 -11.01 -13.20 10.73
C SER A 68 -10.65 -11.82 10.19
N LEU A 69 -10.27 -11.75 8.92
CA LEU A 69 -9.77 -10.51 8.31
C LEU A 69 -10.53 -10.22 7.02
N LYS A 70 -10.63 -8.94 6.68
CA LYS A 70 -10.99 -8.47 5.35
C LYS A 70 -9.87 -7.57 4.85
N ILE A 71 -9.34 -7.86 3.68
CA ILE A 71 -8.17 -7.17 3.14
C ILE A 71 -8.58 -6.39 1.90
N GLN A 72 -8.49 -5.08 1.97
CA GLN A 72 -8.75 -4.18 0.84
C GLN A 72 -7.49 -4.02 0.01
N THR A 73 -7.64 -4.19 -1.29
CA THR A 73 -6.60 -3.93 -2.29
C THR A 73 -6.95 -2.69 -3.13
N ASP A 74 -6.00 -2.24 -3.94
CA ASP A 74 -6.18 -1.08 -4.81
C ASP A 74 -6.95 -1.38 -6.09
N SER A 75 -7.19 -2.64 -6.42
CA SER A 75 -7.93 -3.04 -7.61
C SER A 75 -8.49 -4.46 -7.50
N LYS A 76 -9.50 -4.77 -8.32
CA LYS A 76 -10.04 -6.13 -8.44
C LYS A 76 -9.00 -7.18 -8.83
N LYS A 77 -8.03 -6.83 -9.68
CA LYS A 77 -6.94 -7.74 -10.07
C LYS A 77 -6.03 -8.08 -8.89
N ALA A 78 -5.70 -7.08 -8.08
CA ALA A 78 -4.96 -7.29 -6.84
C ALA A 78 -5.74 -8.21 -5.87
N ALA A 79 -7.06 -8.02 -5.75
CA ALA A 79 -7.90 -8.92 -4.96
C ALA A 79 -7.89 -10.37 -5.49
N GLU A 80 -7.96 -10.56 -6.81
CA GLU A 80 -7.86 -11.89 -7.44
C GLU A 80 -6.50 -12.56 -7.19
N GLU A 81 -5.40 -11.80 -7.28
CA GLU A 81 -4.06 -12.30 -6.94
C GLU A 81 -3.99 -12.70 -5.47
N LEU A 82 -4.41 -11.81 -4.56
CA LEU A 82 -4.36 -12.06 -3.11
C LEU A 82 -5.22 -13.27 -2.72
N THR A 83 -6.35 -13.49 -3.41
CA THR A 83 -7.19 -14.68 -3.25
C THR A 83 -6.44 -15.97 -3.62
N LYS A 84 -5.60 -15.95 -4.66
CA LYS A 84 -4.75 -17.11 -5.02
C LYS A 84 -3.60 -17.33 -4.04
N ARG A 85 -3.18 -16.28 -3.34
CA ARG A 85 -2.12 -16.32 -2.32
C ARG A 85 -2.65 -16.63 -0.91
N ASP A 86 -3.85 -17.21 -0.80
CA ASP A 86 -4.51 -17.44 0.49
C ASP A 86 -3.63 -18.18 1.51
N PHE A 87 -2.87 -19.18 1.06
CA PHE A 87 -1.96 -19.97 1.87
C PHE A 87 -0.79 -19.14 2.39
N GLN A 88 -0.28 -18.20 1.58
CA GLN A 88 0.78 -17.27 2.00
C GLN A 88 0.23 -16.27 3.03
N THR A 89 -0.97 -15.73 2.77
CA THR A 89 -1.66 -14.83 3.71
C THR A 89 -1.89 -15.51 5.05
N LYS A 90 -2.43 -16.75 5.04
CA LYS A 90 -2.63 -17.54 6.26
C LYS A 90 -1.32 -17.81 6.99
N ASN A 91 -0.26 -18.19 6.26
CA ASN A 91 1.06 -18.43 6.84
C ASN A 91 1.61 -17.18 7.55
N ILE A 92 1.56 -16.02 6.89
CA ILE A 92 2.03 -14.76 7.50
C ILE A 92 1.21 -14.43 8.76
N VAL A 93 -0.11 -14.55 8.71
CA VAL A 93 -0.97 -14.29 9.87
C VAL A 93 -0.61 -15.22 11.04
N ILE A 94 -0.44 -16.52 10.78
CA ILE A 94 -0.07 -17.50 11.80
C ILE A 94 1.29 -17.16 12.40
N THR A 95 2.30 -16.87 11.58
CA THR A 95 3.64 -16.50 12.03
C THR A 95 3.60 -15.25 12.91
N LEU A 96 2.96 -14.18 12.43
CA LEU A 96 2.85 -12.93 13.17
C LEU A 96 2.16 -13.12 14.52
N LEU A 97 1.04 -13.82 14.55
CA LEU A 97 0.34 -14.10 15.80
C LEU A 97 1.17 -14.97 16.74
N SER A 98 1.91 -15.96 16.23
CA SER A 98 2.75 -16.83 17.07
C SER A 98 3.89 -16.11 17.78
N GLU A 99 4.27 -14.93 17.30
CA GLU A 99 5.29 -14.07 17.92
C GLU A 99 4.70 -13.07 18.93
N MET A 100 3.38 -12.91 18.97
CA MET A 100 2.69 -11.96 19.84
C MET A 100 2.14 -12.64 21.09
N THR A 101 1.96 -11.85 22.15
CA THR A 101 1.24 -12.24 23.36
C THR A 101 -0.17 -11.64 23.40
N LYS A 102 -0.99 -12.07 24.35
CA LYS A 102 -2.32 -11.51 24.59
C LYS A 102 -2.29 -10.00 24.88
N GLU A 103 -1.26 -9.53 25.56
CA GLU A 103 -1.11 -8.10 25.89
C GLU A 103 -0.68 -7.28 24.66
N ASP A 104 0.11 -7.84 23.74
CA ASP A 104 0.52 -7.15 22.50
C ASP A 104 -0.66 -6.88 21.57
N LEU A 105 -1.67 -7.76 21.58
CA LEU A 105 -2.88 -7.62 20.78
C LEU A 105 -4.02 -6.91 21.53
N LYS A 106 -3.76 -6.42 22.74
CA LYS A 106 -4.74 -5.76 23.58
C LYS A 106 -4.90 -4.28 23.20
N GLY A 107 -6.15 -3.82 23.19
CA GLY A 107 -6.47 -2.44 22.88
C GLY A 107 -6.36 -2.12 21.37
N LYS A 108 -6.43 -0.83 21.04
CA LYS A 108 -6.47 -0.34 19.67
C LYS A 108 -5.09 -0.39 19.00
N ASP A 109 -4.06 0.04 19.72
CA ASP A 109 -2.72 0.24 19.15
C ASP A 109 -2.07 -1.09 18.75
N GLY A 110 -2.24 -2.13 19.56
CA GLY A 110 -1.77 -3.49 19.24
C GLY A 110 -2.39 -4.05 17.96
N LYS A 111 -3.71 -3.85 17.79
CA LYS A 111 -4.43 -4.26 16.58
C LYS A 111 -3.98 -3.52 15.34
N LEU A 112 -3.82 -2.19 15.43
CA LEU A 112 -3.32 -1.38 14.33
C LEU A 112 -1.88 -1.75 13.95
N SER A 113 -1.05 -2.08 14.94
CA SER A 113 0.32 -2.56 14.71
C SER A 113 0.33 -3.89 13.94
N PHE A 114 -0.52 -4.84 14.33
CA PHE A 114 -0.71 -6.11 13.62
C PHE A 114 -1.21 -5.89 12.18
N GLU A 115 -2.27 -5.10 11.99
CA GLU A 115 -2.84 -4.79 10.67
C GLU A 115 -1.78 -4.13 9.75
N SER A 116 -1.01 -3.18 10.28
CA SER A 116 0.05 -2.49 9.55
C SER A 116 1.20 -3.43 9.15
N THR A 117 1.62 -4.28 10.07
CA THR A 117 2.70 -5.25 9.82
C THR A 117 2.28 -6.28 8.78
N LEU A 118 1.07 -6.83 8.92
CA LEU A 118 0.49 -7.76 7.96
C LEU A 118 0.37 -7.12 6.58
N LYS A 119 -0.13 -5.89 6.49
CA LYS A 119 -0.19 -5.13 5.23
C LYS A 119 1.19 -5.01 4.58
N SER A 120 2.22 -4.67 5.35
CA SER A 120 3.58 -4.52 4.83
C SER A 120 4.07 -5.83 4.21
N GLN A 121 3.95 -6.94 4.94
CA GLN A 121 4.43 -8.25 4.47
C GLN A 121 3.64 -8.76 3.26
N LEU A 122 2.32 -8.53 3.20
CA LEU A 122 1.52 -8.90 2.04
C LEU A 122 1.95 -8.09 0.81
N ASN A 123 2.23 -6.80 0.96
CA ASN A 123 2.69 -5.95 -0.14
C ASN A 123 4.05 -6.37 -0.71
N GLU A 124 4.92 -7.00 0.08
CA GLU A 124 6.18 -7.58 -0.42
C GLU A 124 5.96 -8.78 -1.37
N LEU A 125 4.80 -9.44 -1.28
CA LEU A 125 4.46 -10.59 -2.11
C LEU A 125 3.65 -10.23 -3.36
N MET A 126 2.92 -9.11 -3.33
CA MET A 126 2.02 -8.66 -4.39
C MET A 126 2.79 -8.24 -5.65
N GLN A 127 2.25 -8.57 -6.82
CA GLN A 127 2.83 -8.20 -8.12
C GLN A 127 1.86 -7.35 -8.96
N GLU A 128 0.56 -7.60 -8.85
CA GLU A 128 -0.51 -6.94 -9.61
C GLU A 128 -1.30 -5.93 -8.76
N GLY A 129 -0.57 -5.08 -8.02
CA GLY A 129 -1.16 -4.00 -7.22
C GLY A 129 -0.67 -4.04 -5.78
N LYS A 130 -1.47 -3.50 -4.86
CA LYS A 130 -1.11 -3.40 -3.44
C LYS A 130 -2.30 -3.54 -2.50
N VAL A 131 -2.03 -4.06 -1.31
CA VAL A 131 -2.90 -4.00 -0.14
C VAL A 131 -2.93 -2.57 0.40
N GLN A 132 -4.12 -1.98 0.43
CA GLN A 132 -4.34 -0.64 0.99
C GLN A 132 -4.61 -0.68 2.49
N GLN A 133 -5.46 -1.62 2.91
CA GLN A 133 -5.90 -1.74 4.30
C GLN A 133 -6.20 -3.19 4.68
N VAL A 134 -5.93 -3.53 5.93
CA VAL A 134 -6.33 -4.80 6.54
C VAL A 134 -7.28 -4.48 7.69
N TYR A 135 -8.42 -5.16 7.71
CA TYR A 135 -9.44 -5.00 8.74
C TYR A 135 -9.60 -6.29 9.52
N ILE A 136 -9.51 -6.22 10.84
CA ILE A 136 -9.94 -7.30 11.71
C ILE A 136 -11.47 -7.28 11.82
N THR A 137 -12.15 -8.30 11.27
CA THR A 137 -13.62 -8.40 11.25
C THR A 137 -14.16 -9.25 12.40
N SER A 138 -13.36 -10.18 12.92
CA SER A 138 -13.66 -10.96 14.12
C SER A 138 -12.37 -11.25 14.88
N TYR A 139 -12.43 -11.21 16.20
CA TYR A 139 -11.26 -11.35 17.06
C TYR A 139 -11.63 -11.89 18.45
N ILE A 140 -11.05 -13.02 18.80
CA ILE A 140 -11.24 -13.68 20.09
C ILE A 140 -9.88 -14.20 20.57
N ILE A 141 -9.51 -13.91 21.82
CA ILE A 141 -8.37 -14.54 22.49
C ILE A 141 -8.88 -15.29 23.73
N GLN A 142 -8.48 -16.55 23.86
CA GLN A 142 -8.72 -17.40 25.02
C GLN A 142 -7.43 -17.51 25.83
#